data_AF-A0A2H9NWZ6-F1
#
_entry.id   AF-A0A2H9NWZ6-F1
#
_cell.length_a   1.000
_cell.length_b   1.000
_cell.length_c   1.000
_cell.angle_alpha   90.00
_cell.angle_beta   90.00
_cell.angle_gamma   90.00
#
_symmetry.space_group_name_H-M   'P 1'
#
loop_
_entity.id
_entity.type
_entity.pdbx_description
1 polymer ?
#
loop_
_entity_poly.entity_id
_entity_poly.type
_entity_poly.pdbx_seq_one_letter_code
_entity_poly.pdbx_strand_id
1 'polypeptide(L)'
;MKDMIKKGILLGLGIGALTREKAEAFVKDIQKDGTLTPEEGKKYVRELLKESEKAHKHVEALVRKHIDEALAKSPFVTKKDLREFMKETKPRKAAKKGVRKKKR
;
A
#
# COMPACT_ATOMS: atom_id res chain seq x y z
N MET A 1 0.74 -13.20 -26.13
CA MET A 1 1.30 -11.91 -26.61
C MET A 1 0.66 -10.71 -25.90
N LYS A 2 -0.67 -10.62 -25.90
CA LYS A 2 -1.47 -9.57 -25.22
C LYS A 2 -1.02 -9.27 -23.76
N ASP A 3 -0.80 -10.29 -22.93
CA ASP A 3 -0.27 -10.11 -21.54
C ASP A 3 1.19 -9.65 -21.46
N MET A 4 1.99 -9.95 -22.47
CA MET A 4 3.40 -9.56 -22.52
C MET A 4 3.54 -8.07 -22.79
N ILE A 5 2.65 -7.53 -23.65
CA ILE A 5 2.52 -6.10 -23.91
C ILE A 5 2.05 -5.39 -22.64
N LYS A 6 1.02 -5.93 -21.95
CA LYS A 6 0.57 -5.38 -20.65
C LYS A 6 1.70 -5.32 -19.62
N LYS A 7 2.44 -6.42 -19.48
CA LYS A 7 3.59 -6.49 -18.57
C LYS A 7 4.71 -5.54 -18.98
N GLY A 8 5.02 -5.43 -20.27
CA GLY A 8 6.00 -4.49 -20.79
C GLY A 8 5.62 -3.02 -20.53
N ILE A 9 4.34 -2.67 -20.68
CA ILE A 9 3.81 -1.34 -20.34
C ILE A 9 3.91 -1.07 -18.83
N LEU A 10 3.47 -2.02 -18.00
CA LEU A 10 3.57 -1.94 -16.54
C LEU A 10 5.03 -1.83 -16.06
N LEU A 11 5.96 -2.47 -16.77
CA LEU A 11 7.40 -2.38 -16.48
C LEU A 11 7.99 -1.05 -16.93
N GLY A 12 7.63 -0.58 -18.13
CA GLY A 12 8.18 0.61 -18.76
C GLY A 12 7.66 1.92 -18.18
N LEU A 13 6.39 1.97 -17.78
CA LEU A 13 5.81 3.10 -17.06
C LEU A 13 5.97 2.97 -15.54
N GLY A 14 6.16 1.75 -15.05
CA GLY A 14 6.11 1.45 -13.62
C GLY A 14 4.69 1.43 -13.09
N ILE A 15 4.48 0.68 -12.01
CA ILE A 15 3.19 0.52 -11.35
C ILE A 15 2.66 1.89 -10.86
N GLY A 16 3.55 2.78 -10.41
CA GLY A 16 3.22 4.12 -9.90
C GLY A 16 2.84 5.18 -10.94
N ALA A 17 3.33 5.07 -12.19
CA ALA A 17 3.08 6.09 -13.22
C ALA A 17 2.05 5.66 -14.27
N LEU A 18 1.44 4.48 -14.12
CA LEU A 18 0.38 4.02 -14.99
C LEU A 18 -0.92 4.80 -14.72
N THR A 19 -1.11 5.91 -15.42
CA THR A 19 -2.35 6.70 -15.38
C THR A 19 -3.27 6.38 -16.53
N ARG A 20 -4.55 6.76 -16.39
CA ARG A 20 -5.57 6.57 -17.43
C ARG A 20 -5.17 7.25 -18.74
N GLU A 21 -4.62 8.46 -18.68
CA GLU A 21 -4.14 9.19 -19.86
C GLU A 21 -2.97 8.47 -20.56
N LYS A 22 -1.99 7.96 -19.80
CA LYS A 22 -0.86 7.21 -20.37
C LYS A 22 -1.32 5.92 -21.04
N ALA A 23 -2.25 5.20 -20.41
CA ALA A 23 -2.82 3.98 -20.97
C ALA A 23 -3.68 4.27 -22.22
N GLU A 24 -4.50 5.32 -22.20
CA GLU A 24 -5.30 5.75 -23.34
C GLU A 24 -4.42 6.18 -24.51
N ALA A 25 -3.36 6.96 -24.28
CA ALA A 25 -2.42 7.36 -25.33
C ALA A 25 -1.76 6.14 -26.01
N PHE A 26 -1.28 5.18 -25.22
CA PHE A 26 -0.61 3.99 -25.73
C PHE A 26 -1.55 3.12 -26.57
N VAL A 27 -2.78 2.92 -26.09
CA VAL A 27 -3.81 2.18 -26.82
C VAL A 27 -4.19 2.91 -28.11
N LYS A 28 -4.24 4.24 -28.09
CA LYS A 28 -4.58 5.06 -29.26
C LYS A 28 -3.52 4.94 -30.35
N ASP A 29 -2.24 4.81 -29.98
CA ASP A 29 -1.17 4.56 -30.95
C ASP A 29 -1.27 3.15 -31.55
N ILE A 30 -1.55 2.11 -30.74
CA ILE A 30 -1.78 0.75 -31.26
C ILE A 30 -3.01 0.68 -32.18
N GLN A 31 -4.05 1.48 -31.90
CA GLN A 31 -5.24 1.60 -32.74
C GLN A 31 -4.94 2.28 -34.08
N LYS A 32 -4.03 3.27 -34.11
CA LYS A 32 -3.59 3.91 -35.37
C LYS A 32 -2.87 2.94 -36.28
N ASP A 33 -2.12 2.01 -35.70
CA ASP A 33 -1.43 0.94 -36.46
C ASP A 33 -2.41 -0.12 -37.01
N GLY A 34 -3.72 0.01 -36.76
CA GLY A 34 -4.77 -0.89 -37.26
C GLY A 34 -4.85 -2.22 -36.52
N THR A 35 -3.98 -2.43 -35.53
CA THR A 35 -3.85 -3.68 -34.77
C THR A 35 -4.95 -3.91 -33.73
N LEU A 36 -5.76 -2.88 -33.43
CA LEU A 36 -6.75 -2.93 -32.36
C LEU A 36 -8.00 -2.11 -32.71
N THR A 37 -9.17 -2.64 -32.39
CA THR A 37 -10.43 -1.90 -32.57
C THR A 37 -10.66 -0.83 -31.48
N PRO A 38 -11.49 0.20 -31.73
CA PRO A 38 -11.88 1.21 -30.75
C PRO A 38 -12.41 0.61 -29.44
N GLU A 39 -13.22 -0.45 -29.55
CA GLU A 39 -13.85 -1.13 -28.42
C GLU A 39 -12.87 -1.98 -27.62
N GLU A 40 -12.00 -2.73 -28.30
CA GLU A 40 -10.94 -3.51 -27.63
C GLU A 40 -9.98 -2.59 -26.87
N GLY A 41 -9.68 -1.41 -27.41
CA GLY A 41 -8.80 -0.46 -26.76
C GLY A 41 -9.35 0.07 -25.43
N LYS A 42 -10.63 0.45 -25.41
CA LYS A 42 -11.30 0.87 -24.16
C LYS A 42 -11.31 -0.25 -23.13
N LYS A 43 -11.48 -1.50 -23.55
CA LYS A 43 -11.41 -2.67 -22.66
C LYS A 43 -9.99 -2.86 -22.13
N TYR A 44 -8.99 -2.66 -22.98
CA TYR A 44 -7.57 -2.74 -22.64
C TYR A 44 -7.15 -1.76 -21.56
N VAL A 45 -7.50 -0.48 -21.72
CA VAL A 45 -7.22 0.57 -20.72
C VAL A 45 -7.79 0.19 -19.36
N ARG A 46 -9.04 -0.27 -19.33
CA ARG A 46 -9.70 -0.70 -18.09
C ARG A 46 -8.99 -1.89 -17.43
N GLU A 47 -8.60 -2.88 -18.22
CA GLU A 47 -7.86 -4.03 -17.69
C GLU A 47 -6.49 -3.63 -17.15
N LEU A 48 -5.74 -2.81 -17.88
CA LEU A 48 -4.43 -2.27 -17.46
C LEU A 48 -4.51 -1.50 -16.15
N LEU A 49 -5.49 -0.60 -16.01
CA LEU A 49 -5.71 0.15 -14.77
C LEU A 49 -6.05 -0.77 -13.60
N LYS A 50 -6.91 -1.76 -13.83
CA LYS A 50 -7.34 -2.71 -12.79
C LYS A 50 -6.19 -3.62 -12.35
N GLU A 51 -5.34 -4.04 -13.29
CA GLU A 51 -4.13 -4.81 -13.01
C GLU A 51 -3.13 -3.98 -12.19
N SER A 52 -2.97 -2.69 -12.54
CA SER A 52 -2.12 -1.74 -11.81
C SER A 52 -2.58 -1.54 -10.37
N GLU A 53 -3.88 -1.32 -10.13
CA GLU A 53 -4.41 -1.18 -8.76
C GLU A 53 -4.18 -2.44 -7.92
N LYS A 54 -4.36 -3.63 -8.52
CA LYS A 54 -4.07 -4.89 -7.83
C LYS A 54 -2.59 -5.02 -7.49
N ALA A 55 -1.71 -4.68 -8.43
CA ALA A 55 -0.27 -4.73 -8.23
C ALA A 55 0.15 -3.74 -7.13
N HIS A 56 -0.39 -2.52 -7.12
CA HIS A 56 -0.19 -1.52 -6.06
C HIS A 56 -0.55 -2.07 -4.68
N LYS A 57 -1.76 -2.62 -4.52
CA LYS A 57 -2.21 -3.19 -3.25
C LYS A 57 -1.34 -4.34 -2.78
N HIS A 58 -0.88 -5.18 -3.71
CA HIS A 58 0.00 -6.30 -3.39
C HIS A 58 1.37 -5.82 -2.89
N VAL A 59 1.95 -4.82 -3.56
CA VAL A 59 3.21 -4.19 -3.15
C VAL A 59 3.03 -3.47 -1.81
N GLU A 60 1.95 -2.72 -1.62
CA GLU A 60 1.65 -2.04 -0.36
C GLU A 60 1.55 -3.03 0.81
N ALA A 61 0.87 -4.17 0.61
CA ALA A 61 0.76 -5.21 1.62
C ALA A 61 2.11 -5.84 1.96
N LEU A 62 2.94 -6.13 0.95
CA LEU A 62 4.29 -6.66 1.15
C LEU A 62 5.19 -5.68 1.89
N VAL A 63 5.19 -4.41 1.46
CA VAL A 63 5.96 -3.34 2.11
C VAL A 63 5.51 -3.18 3.54
N ARG A 64 4.20 -3.13 3.80
CA ARG A 64 3.66 -3.01 5.15
C ARG A 64 4.07 -4.19 6.03
N LYS A 65 3.99 -5.42 5.51
CA LYS A 65 4.42 -6.62 6.23
C LYS A 65 5.92 -6.57 6.56
N HIS A 66 6.76 -6.16 5.61
CA HIS A 66 8.20 -6.02 5.87
C HIS A 66 8.52 -4.90 6.85
N ILE A 67 7.78 -3.78 6.81
CA ILE A 67 7.91 -2.71 7.80
C ILE A 67 7.48 -3.22 9.18
N ASP A 68 6.35 -3.91 9.29
CA ASP A 68 5.86 -4.49 10.55
C ASP A 68 6.87 -5.52 11.10
N GLU A 69 7.44 -6.39 10.26
CA GLU A 69 8.48 -7.33 10.66
C GLU A 69 9.80 -6.64 11.06
N ALA A 70 10.20 -5.59 10.35
CA ALA A 70 11.39 -4.82 10.67
C ALA A 70 11.22 -4.06 11.99
N LEU A 71 10.03 -3.49 12.23
CA LEU A 71 9.69 -2.83 13.49
C LEU A 71 9.62 -3.84 14.64
N ALA A 72 9.09 -5.05 14.42
CA ALA A 72 9.03 -6.09 15.43
C ALA A 72 10.42 -6.63 15.83
N LYS A 73 11.37 -6.66 14.88
CA LYS A 73 12.76 -7.09 15.13
C LYS A 73 13.67 -5.95 15.60
N SER A 74 13.18 -4.72 15.58
CA SER A 74 13.91 -3.53 15.96
C SER A 74 13.81 -3.28 17.47
N PRO A 75 14.84 -2.73 18.14
CA PRO A 75 14.81 -2.41 19.57
C PRO A 75 13.86 -1.25 19.95
N PHE A 76 13.02 -0.76 19.01
CA PHE A 76 12.14 0.39 19.22
C PHE A 76 10.72 -0.06 19.60
N VAL A 77 10.23 0.47 20.73
CA VAL A 77 8.85 0.25 21.20
C VAL A 77 7.87 0.97 20.28
N THR A 78 6.88 0.26 19.73
CA THR A 78 5.90 0.91 18.86
C THR A 78 4.94 1.81 19.66
N LYS A 79 4.30 2.78 19.02
CA LYS A 79 3.26 3.60 19.67
C LYS A 79 2.12 2.76 20.26
N LYS A 80 1.88 1.54 19.75
CA LYS A 80 0.89 0.61 20.32
C LYS A 80 1.37 0.06 21.66
N ASP A 81 2.59 -0.47 21.70
CA ASP A 81 3.21 -1.02 22.92
C ASP A 81 3.32 0.04 24.02
N LEU A 82 3.70 1.28 23.67
CA LEU A 82 3.70 2.43 24.58
C LEU A 82 2.29 2.75 25.13
N ARG A 83 1.24 2.63 24.32
CA ARG A 83 -0.14 2.88 24.76
C ARG A 83 -0.69 1.77 25.66
N GLU A 84 -0.34 0.52 25.41
CA GLU A 84 -0.66 -0.60 26.30
C GLU A 84 0.08 -0.46 27.63
N PHE A 85 1.37 -0.17 27.60
CA PHE A 85 2.16 0.09 28.81
C PHE A 85 1.63 1.31 29.60
N MET A 86 1.16 2.37 28.93
CA MET A 86 0.51 3.52 29.58
C MET A 86 -0.86 3.19 30.17
N LYS A 87 -1.60 2.21 29.61
CA LYS A 87 -2.85 1.71 30.21
C LYS A 87 -2.59 0.91 31.47
N GLU A 88 -1.56 0.05 31.49
CA GLU A 88 -1.17 -0.73 32.68
C GLU A 88 -0.52 0.10 33.79
N THR A 89 0.08 1.25 33.46
CA THR A 89 0.68 2.14 34.47
C THR A 89 -0.30 3.15 35.08
N LYS A 90 -1.47 3.37 34.48
CA LYS A 90 -2.56 4.16 35.07
C LYS A 90 -3.07 3.63 36.43
N PRO A 91 -3.28 2.32 36.66
CA PRO A 91 -3.72 1.84 37.98
C PRO A 91 -2.66 2.00 39.08
N ARG A 92 -1.36 2.11 38.74
CA ARG A 92 -0.28 2.13 39.75
C ARG A 92 0.04 3.52 40.33
N LYS A 93 -0.25 4.61 39.60
CA LYS A 93 -0.08 5.99 40.15
C LYS A 93 -1.25 6.41 41.07
N ALA A 94 -2.40 5.75 40.99
CA ALA A 94 -3.52 5.98 41.90
C ALA A 94 -3.28 5.35 43.29
N ALA A 95 -2.64 4.18 43.36
CA ALA A 95 -2.41 3.46 44.62
C ALA A 95 -1.36 4.12 45.55
N LYS A 96 -0.40 4.89 45.03
CA LYS A 96 0.66 5.53 45.86
C LYS A 96 0.24 6.87 46.50
N LYS A 97 -0.89 7.48 46.11
CA LYS A 97 -1.40 8.70 46.76
C LYS A 97 -2.17 8.44 48.07
N GLY A 98 -2.63 7.20 48.31
CA GLY A 98 -3.35 6.82 49.54
C GLY A 98 -2.44 6.42 50.72
N VAL A 99 -1.24 5.88 50.46
CA VAL A 99 -0.36 5.37 51.53
C VAL A 99 0.43 6.48 52.25
N ARG A 100 0.53 7.68 51.66
CA ARG A 100 1.32 8.79 52.22
C ARG A 100 0.56 9.70 53.19
N LYS A 101 -0.78 9.53 53.34
CA LYS A 101 -1.62 10.31 54.28
C LYS A 101 -1.89 9.63 55.62
N LYS A 102 -1.46 8.38 55.84
CA LYS A 102 -1.72 7.63 57.09
C LYS A 102 -0.50 7.55 58.04
N LYS A 103 0.51 8.41 57.84
CA LYS A 103 1.76 8.43 58.61
C LYS A 103 2.14 9.83 59.14
N ARG A 104 1.13 10.63 59.47
CA ARG A 104 1.25 11.82 60.32
C ARG A 104 0.13 11.80 61.35
#